data_AF-A0A7L4QVH0-F1
#
_entry.id   AF-A0A7L4QVH0-F1
#
_cell.length_a   1.000
_cell.length_b   1.000
_cell.length_c   1.000
_cell.angle_alpha   90.00
_cell.angle_beta   90.00
_cell.angle_gamma   90.00
#
_symmetry.space_group_name_H-M   'P 1'
#
loop_
_entity.id
_entity.type
_entity.pdbx_description
1 polymer ?
#
loop_
_entity_poly.entity_id
_entity_poly.type
_entity_poly.pdbx_seq_one_letter_code
_entity_poly.pdbx_strand_id
1 'polypeptide(L)'
;KKLRDEVHQEYKKMEWASGRREIVKIQDEIKRLEKTIETRVLDIRKENELVNKVTDLRKNLQSLQEDEETREEALELKEKSENYHAKVVELSDQAQETHEKMLEYFRKIDEIRSQADEAHQKFIKTRDNANQEHEKVKSTLGDIRRLNKGLDRVKAKERNRETEIVRQQNKEEKERAEDIYRKFREGKKLSTEELLLLQKHNIV
;
A
#
# COMPACT_ATOMS: atom_id res chain seq x y z
N LYS A 1 -1.04 18.15 -28.28
CA LYS A 1 0.39 18.19 -28.71
C LYS A 1 0.52 17.97 -30.21
N LYS A 2 0.21 16.78 -30.77
CA LYS A 2 0.30 16.51 -32.22
C LYS A 2 -0.38 17.56 -33.13
N LEU A 3 -1.66 17.86 -32.88
CA LEU A 3 -2.41 18.89 -33.64
C LEU A 3 -1.81 20.29 -33.53
N ARG A 4 -1.29 20.68 -32.36
CA ARG A 4 -0.59 21.96 -32.19
C ARG A 4 0.70 22.00 -33.01
N ASP A 5 1.45 20.91 -32.98
CA ASP A 5 2.75 20.82 -33.65
C ASP A 5 2.58 20.79 -35.18
N GLU A 6 1.53 20.15 -35.68
CA GLU A 6 1.12 20.16 -37.09
C GLU A 6 0.72 21.57 -37.54
N VAL A 7 -0.20 22.23 -36.83
CA VAL A 7 -0.65 23.61 -37.14
C VAL A 7 0.52 24.61 -37.05
N HIS A 8 1.41 24.46 -36.07
CA HIS A 8 2.58 25.32 -35.94
C HIS A 8 3.59 25.11 -37.08
N GLN A 9 3.76 23.87 -37.56
CA GLN A 9 4.59 23.59 -38.72
C GLN A 9 4.00 24.14 -40.02
N GLU A 10 2.68 24.07 -40.19
CA GLU A 10 1.98 24.67 -41.33
C GLU A 10 2.07 26.20 -41.31
N TYR A 11 1.81 26.82 -40.16
CA TYR A 11 2.01 28.27 -39.96
C TYR A 11 3.45 28.69 -40.31
N LYS A 12 4.45 27.95 -39.83
CA LYS A 12 5.86 28.27 -40.09
C LYS A 12 6.24 28.14 -41.57
N LYS A 13 5.62 27.20 -42.30
CA LYS A 13 5.79 27.06 -43.76
C LYS A 13 5.14 28.23 -44.52
N MET A 14 3.93 28.64 -44.11
CA MET A 14 3.23 29.81 -44.67
C MET A 14 3.98 31.13 -44.40
N GLU A 15 4.48 31.34 -43.19
CA GLU A 15 5.24 32.54 -42.83
C GLU A 15 6.52 32.70 -43.66
N TRP A 16 7.17 31.58 -44.00
CA TRP A 16 8.36 31.56 -44.83
C TRP A 16 8.05 31.79 -46.31
N ALA A 17 6.85 31.41 -46.76
CA ALA A 17 6.37 31.62 -48.13
C ALA A 17 5.89 33.05 -48.39
N SER A 18 5.40 33.77 -47.36
CA SER A 18 4.70 35.06 -47.48
C SER A 18 5.55 36.26 -47.98
N GLY A 19 6.80 36.09 -48.43
CA GLY A 19 7.47 37.05 -49.32
C GLY A 19 7.54 38.53 -48.89
N ARG A 20 7.29 38.88 -47.61
CA ARG A 20 7.05 40.28 -47.15
C ARG A 20 8.14 41.27 -47.57
N ARG A 21 9.39 40.81 -47.65
CA ARG A 21 10.53 41.65 -48.06
C ARG A 21 10.58 41.89 -49.57
N GLU A 22 10.00 41.00 -50.38
CA GLU A 22 9.94 41.12 -51.84
C GLU A 22 8.79 42.03 -52.26
N ILE A 23 7.64 41.96 -51.58
CA ILE A 23 6.49 42.85 -51.80
C ILE A 23 6.90 44.33 -51.64
N VAL A 24 7.56 44.67 -50.52
CA VAL A 24 7.97 46.06 -50.24
C VAL A 24 8.99 46.57 -51.27
N LYS A 25 9.90 45.71 -51.74
CA LYS A 25 10.90 46.07 -52.76
C LYS A 25 10.26 46.35 -54.11
N ILE A 26 9.32 45.50 -54.54
CA ILE A 26 8.59 45.67 -55.81
C ILE A 26 7.77 46.98 -55.78
N GLN A 27 7.16 47.30 -54.65
CA GLN A 27 6.37 48.52 -54.47
C GLN A 27 7.23 49.80 -54.55
N ASP A 28 8.41 49.79 -53.94
CA ASP A 28 9.37 50.90 -54.03
C ASP A 28 9.95 51.06 -55.45
N GLU A 29 10.14 49.95 -56.16
CA GLU A 29 10.65 49.94 -57.53
C GLU A 29 9.62 50.49 -58.53
N ILE A 30 8.34 50.13 -58.38
CA ILE A 30 7.23 50.71 -59.15
C ILE A 30 7.17 52.23 -58.94
N LYS A 31 7.19 52.71 -57.70
CA LYS A 31 7.16 54.16 -57.40
C LYS A 31 8.34 54.92 -58.00
N ARG A 32 9.53 54.30 -58.01
CA ARG A 32 10.72 54.90 -58.64
C ARG A 32 10.55 55.00 -60.16
N LEU A 33 10.03 53.95 -60.80
CA LEU A 33 9.81 53.92 -62.24
C LEU A 33 8.72 54.91 -62.67
N GLU A 34 7.60 54.98 -61.94
CA GLU A 34 6.51 55.94 -62.19
C GLU A 34 7.00 57.39 -62.06
N LYS A 35 7.73 57.71 -60.98
CA LYS A 35 8.33 59.03 -60.80
C LYS A 35 9.31 59.38 -61.92
N THR A 36 10.02 58.39 -62.45
CA THR A 36 10.96 58.58 -63.57
C THR A 36 10.23 58.84 -64.88
N ILE A 37 9.06 58.23 -65.10
CA ILE A 37 8.20 58.48 -66.26
C ILE A 37 7.57 59.88 -66.18
N GLU A 38 7.08 60.28 -64.99
CA GLU A 38 6.42 61.59 -64.81
C GLU A 38 7.38 62.78 -64.93
N THR A 39 8.61 62.66 -64.44
CA THR A 39 9.52 63.81 -64.31
C THR A 39 10.52 63.98 -65.45
N ARG A 40 10.62 63.00 -66.37
CA ARG A 40 11.67 62.98 -67.40
C ARG A 40 11.08 62.84 -68.81
N VAL A 41 11.38 63.79 -69.68
CA VAL A 41 11.01 63.71 -71.11
C VAL A 41 11.90 62.68 -71.79
N LEU A 42 11.33 61.53 -72.13
CA LEU A 42 12.03 60.38 -72.72
C LEU A 42 11.57 60.17 -74.17
N ASP A 43 12.37 59.45 -74.95
CA ASP A 43 11.94 58.96 -76.27
C ASP A 43 10.80 57.95 -76.11
N ILE A 44 9.82 58.00 -77.02
CA ILE A 44 8.63 57.13 -77.07
C ILE A 44 8.97 55.63 -76.90
N ARG A 45 10.14 55.19 -77.38
CA ARG A 45 10.60 53.79 -77.23
C ARG A 45 10.97 53.43 -75.79
N LYS A 46 11.70 54.31 -75.10
CA LYS A 46 12.13 54.09 -73.70
C LYS A 46 10.96 54.23 -72.73
N GLU A 47 10.02 55.11 -73.05
CA GLU A 47 8.77 55.25 -72.31
C GLU A 47 7.93 53.97 -72.38
N ASN A 48 7.74 53.40 -73.57
CA ASN A 48 7.04 52.12 -73.73
C ASN A 48 7.72 50.95 -73.00
N GLU A 49 9.06 50.89 -72.98
CA GLU A 49 9.78 49.87 -72.20
C GLU A 49 9.59 50.03 -70.68
N LEU A 50 9.59 51.26 -70.17
CA LEU A 50 9.35 51.54 -68.75
C LEU A 50 7.90 51.25 -68.37
N VAL A 51 6.94 51.59 -69.22
CA VAL A 51 5.52 51.27 -69.02
C VAL A 51 5.31 49.75 -69.00
N ASN A 52 5.92 48.99 -69.91
CA ASN A 52 5.85 47.53 -69.90
C ASN A 52 6.43 46.93 -68.61
N LYS A 53 7.58 47.43 -68.14
CA LYS A 53 8.16 46.99 -66.86
C LYS A 53 7.26 47.32 -65.67
N VAL A 54 6.63 48.49 -65.66
CA VAL A 54 5.65 48.85 -64.62
C VAL A 54 4.42 47.94 -64.68
N THR A 55 3.92 47.59 -65.87
CA THR A 55 2.80 46.65 -65.98
C THR A 55 3.15 45.23 -65.55
N ASP A 56 4.37 44.77 -65.84
CA ASP A 56 4.85 43.45 -65.40
C ASP A 56 5.06 43.41 -63.88
N LEU A 57 5.64 44.47 -63.29
CA LEU A 57 5.77 44.60 -61.84
C LEU A 57 4.42 44.73 -61.14
N ARG A 58 3.43 45.40 -61.74
CA ARG A 58 2.05 45.46 -61.24
C ARG A 58 1.36 44.09 -61.29
N LYS A 59 1.58 43.29 -62.34
CA LYS A 59 1.10 41.90 -62.39
C LYS A 59 1.73 41.03 -61.29
N ASN A 60 3.04 41.15 -61.09
CA ASN A 60 3.74 40.45 -60.02
C ASN A 60 3.23 40.88 -58.63
N LEU A 61 2.94 42.16 -58.44
CA LEU A 61 2.38 42.68 -57.18
C LEU A 61 0.94 42.18 -56.96
N GLN A 62 0.16 42.02 -58.03
CA GLN A 62 -1.20 41.47 -57.96
C GLN A 62 -1.21 39.98 -57.62
N SER A 63 -0.29 39.18 -58.19
CA SER A 63 -0.12 37.77 -57.77
C SER A 63 0.37 37.63 -56.33
N LEU A 64 1.13 38.60 -55.83
CA LEU A 64 1.54 38.68 -54.42
C LEU A 64 0.44 39.24 -53.49
N GLN A 65 -0.62 39.84 -54.04
CA GLN A 65 -1.79 40.26 -53.26
C GLN A 65 -2.84 39.16 -53.13
N GLU A 66 -2.86 38.16 -54.01
CA GLU A 66 -3.63 36.93 -53.77
C GLU A 66 -3.12 36.19 -52.50
N ASP A 67 -1.91 36.49 -52.02
CA ASP A 67 -1.42 36.08 -50.69
C ASP A 67 -2.10 36.81 -49.51
N GLU A 68 -3.03 37.75 -49.74
CA GLU A 68 -3.81 38.36 -48.65
C GLU A 68 -4.85 37.37 -48.09
N GLU A 69 -5.39 36.46 -48.91
CA GLU A 69 -6.22 35.33 -48.44
C GLU A 69 -5.39 34.33 -47.62
N THR A 70 -4.16 34.01 -48.07
CA THR A 70 -3.24 33.15 -47.29
C THR A 70 -2.81 33.81 -45.97
N ARG A 71 -2.91 35.13 -45.88
CA ARG A 71 -2.64 35.91 -44.66
C ARG A 71 -3.76 35.78 -43.62
N GLU A 72 -5.02 35.78 -44.06
CA GLU A 72 -6.17 35.50 -43.19
C GLU A 72 -6.13 34.05 -42.69
N GLU A 73 -5.84 33.10 -43.58
CA GLU A 73 -5.65 31.70 -43.21
C GLU A 73 -4.50 31.51 -42.20
N ALA A 74 -3.38 32.22 -42.37
CA ALA A 74 -2.26 32.18 -41.43
C ALA A 74 -2.63 32.76 -40.06
N LEU A 75 -3.44 33.81 -40.00
CA LEU A 75 -3.95 34.38 -38.75
C LEU A 75 -4.90 33.41 -38.04
N GLU A 76 -5.80 32.76 -38.79
CA GLU A 76 -6.69 31.75 -38.21
C GLU A 76 -5.92 30.54 -37.68
N LEU A 77 -4.92 30.06 -38.42
CA LEU A 77 -4.06 28.95 -37.98
C LEU A 77 -3.28 29.33 -36.71
N LYS A 78 -2.85 30.59 -36.61
CA LYS A 78 -2.20 31.11 -35.42
C LYS A 78 -3.14 31.12 -34.21
N GLU A 79 -4.35 31.65 -34.34
CA GLU A 79 -5.35 31.61 -33.26
C GLU A 79 -5.70 30.17 -32.85
N LYS A 80 -5.90 29.28 -33.83
CA LYS A 80 -6.15 27.84 -33.56
C LYS A 80 -4.98 27.22 -32.79
N SER A 81 -3.74 27.51 -33.19
CA SER A 81 -2.53 27.04 -32.48
C SER A 81 -2.45 27.57 -31.04
N GLU A 82 -2.72 28.86 -30.84
CA GLU A 82 -2.71 29.48 -29.51
C GLU A 82 -3.80 28.89 -28.60
N ASN A 83 -5.00 28.67 -29.12
CA ASN A 83 -6.10 27.99 -28.41
C ASN A 83 -5.74 26.56 -28.02
N TYR A 84 -5.14 25.79 -28.93
CA TYR A 84 -4.67 24.44 -28.61
C TYR A 84 -3.49 24.47 -27.62
N HIS A 85 -2.64 25.48 -27.66
CA HIS A 85 -1.56 25.63 -26.70
C HIS A 85 -2.09 25.91 -25.30
N ALA A 86 -3.01 26.87 -25.16
CA ALA A 86 -3.67 27.18 -23.90
C ALA A 86 -4.32 25.94 -23.28
N LYS A 87 -5.07 25.18 -24.09
CA LYS A 87 -5.72 23.95 -23.62
C LYS A 87 -4.74 22.85 -23.19
N VAL A 88 -3.57 22.76 -23.84
CA VAL A 88 -2.52 21.82 -23.43
C VAL A 88 -1.86 22.26 -22.12
N VAL A 89 -1.70 23.56 -21.89
CA VAL A 89 -1.16 24.10 -20.63
C VAL A 89 -2.15 23.84 -19.50
N GLU A 90 -3.43 24.19 -19.67
CA GLU A 90 -4.47 23.94 -18.67
C GLU A 90 -4.55 22.45 -18.27
N LEU A 91 -4.55 21.54 -19.24
CA LEU A 91 -4.55 20.11 -18.97
C LEU A 91 -3.28 19.63 -18.28
N SER A 92 -2.13 20.26 -18.58
CA SER A 92 -0.87 19.96 -17.91
C SER A 92 -0.90 20.42 -16.46
N ASP A 93 -1.41 21.62 -16.19
CA ASP A 93 -1.52 22.16 -14.84
C ASP A 93 -2.49 21.32 -13.99
N GLN A 94 -3.64 20.93 -14.55
CA GLN A 94 -4.58 20.01 -13.88
C GLN A 94 -3.96 18.63 -13.60
N ALA A 95 -3.18 18.10 -14.54
CA ALA A 95 -2.46 16.85 -14.33
C ALA A 95 -1.40 16.99 -13.23
N GLN A 96 -0.75 18.13 -13.13
CA GLN A 96 0.27 18.41 -12.13
C GLN A 96 -0.35 18.58 -10.74
N GLU A 97 -1.45 19.32 -10.60
CA GLU A 97 -2.20 19.41 -9.34
C GLU A 97 -2.70 18.05 -8.85
N THR A 98 -3.24 17.21 -9.75
CA THR A 98 -3.71 15.87 -9.38
C THR A 98 -2.57 14.96 -8.99
N HIS A 99 -1.41 15.07 -9.65
CA HIS A 99 -0.19 14.37 -9.26
C HIS A 99 0.30 14.82 -7.87
N GLU A 100 0.28 16.12 -7.57
CA GLU A 100 0.68 16.62 -6.25
C GLU A 100 -0.24 16.10 -5.14
N LYS A 101 -1.56 16.17 -5.35
CA LYS A 101 -2.54 15.58 -4.43
C LYS A 101 -2.30 14.09 -4.21
N MET A 102 -2.01 13.35 -5.28
CA MET A 102 -1.67 11.92 -5.21
C MET A 102 -0.43 11.67 -4.34
N LEU A 103 0.64 12.48 -4.49
CA LEU A 103 1.84 12.37 -3.66
C LEU A 103 1.55 12.65 -2.18
N GLU A 104 0.70 13.64 -1.87
CA GLU A 104 0.28 13.89 -0.50
C GLU A 104 -0.45 12.70 0.12
N TYR A 105 -1.36 12.06 -0.64
CA TYR A 105 -2.04 10.85 -0.19
C TYR A 105 -1.06 9.70 0.04
N PHE A 106 -0.07 9.51 -0.85
CA PHE A 106 0.96 8.49 -0.64
C PHE A 106 1.76 8.73 0.63
N ARG A 107 2.18 9.98 0.90
CA ARG A 107 2.86 10.32 2.16
C ARG A 107 2.01 9.99 3.38
N LYS A 108 0.72 10.35 3.36
CA LYS A 108 -0.23 10.03 4.44
C LYS A 108 -0.40 8.53 4.63
N ILE A 109 -0.49 7.77 3.53
CA ILE A 109 -0.59 6.31 3.58
C ILE A 109 0.67 5.69 4.18
N ASP A 110 1.85 6.16 3.77
CA ASP A 110 3.11 5.65 4.28
C ASP A 110 3.31 5.98 5.76
N GLU A 111 2.85 7.15 6.22
CA GLU A 111 2.80 7.49 7.64
C GLU A 111 1.88 6.53 8.43
N ILE A 112 0.66 6.28 7.92
CA ILE A 112 -0.28 5.33 8.55
C ILE A 112 0.32 3.92 8.58
N ARG A 113 0.99 3.48 7.50
CA ARG A 113 1.67 2.19 7.45
C ARG A 113 2.76 2.09 8.51
N SER A 114 3.62 3.10 8.62
CA SER A 114 4.67 3.14 9.64
C SER A 114 4.08 3.06 11.05
N GLN A 115 3.02 3.82 11.33
CA GLN A 115 2.33 3.76 12.63
C GLN A 115 1.70 2.39 12.89
N ALA A 116 1.11 1.76 11.88
CA ALA A 116 0.55 0.42 11.98
C ALA A 116 1.62 -0.63 12.26
N ASP A 117 2.76 -0.55 11.57
CA ASP A 117 3.89 -1.47 11.76
C ASP A 117 4.50 -1.32 13.16
N GLU A 118 4.67 -0.10 13.65
CA GLU A 118 5.12 0.15 15.02
C GLU A 118 4.14 -0.40 16.06
N ALA A 119 2.84 -0.18 15.88
CA ALA A 119 1.80 -0.71 16.76
C ALA A 119 1.79 -2.24 16.73
N HIS A 120 1.94 -2.85 15.54
CA HIS A 120 2.01 -4.29 15.39
C HIS A 120 3.26 -4.88 16.06
N GLN A 121 4.41 -4.22 15.92
CA GLN A 121 5.64 -4.66 16.58
C GLN A 121 5.51 -4.56 18.12
N LYS A 122 4.88 -3.50 18.64
CA LYS A 122 4.57 -3.39 20.07
C LYS A 122 3.63 -4.51 20.52
N PHE A 123 2.59 -4.83 19.75
CA PHE A 123 1.67 -5.92 20.02
C PHE A 123 2.37 -7.30 20.05
N ILE A 124 3.26 -7.57 19.11
CA ILE A 124 4.05 -8.82 19.10
C ILE A 124 4.89 -8.89 20.38
N LYS A 125 5.61 -7.82 20.73
CA LYS A 125 6.44 -7.79 21.95
C LYS A 125 5.61 -8.04 23.22
N THR A 126 4.46 -7.39 23.37
CA THR A 126 3.60 -7.61 24.55
C THR A 126 3.02 -9.01 24.57
N ARG A 127 2.61 -9.55 23.42
CA ARG A 127 2.12 -10.93 23.31
C ARG A 127 3.21 -11.94 23.66
N ASP A 128 4.43 -11.75 23.16
CA ASP A 128 5.53 -12.66 23.41
C ASP A 128 5.93 -12.64 24.90
N ASN A 129 5.97 -11.46 25.54
CA ASN A 129 6.15 -11.34 26.99
C ASN A 129 5.02 -12.03 27.78
N ALA A 130 3.77 -11.85 27.36
CA ALA A 130 2.63 -12.51 28.00
C ALA A 130 2.71 -14.04 27.85
N ASN A 131 3.14 -14.55 26.70
CA ASN A 131 3.36 -15.97 26.47
C ASN A 131 4.49 -16.51 27.36
N GLN A 132 5.59 -15.78 27.53
CA GLN A 132 6.67 -16.17 28.44
C GLN A 132 6.18 -16.29 29.89
N GLU A 133 5.42 -15.31 30.38
CA GLU A 133 4.84 -15.39 31.72
C GLU A 133 3.81 -16.53 31.82
N HIS A 134 3.01 -16.74 30.78
CA HIS A 134 2.07 -17.86 30.74
C HIS A 134 2.78 -19.23 30.78
N GLU A 135 3.91 -19.38 30.09
CA GLU A 135 4.73 -20.60 30.13
C GLU A 135 5.32 -20.83 31.53
N LYS A 136 5.82 -19.78 32.19
CA LYS A 136 6.28 -19.87 33.58
C LYS A 136 5.17 -20.35 34.50
N VAL A 137 3.98 -19.76 34.40
CA VAL A 137 2.79 -20.16 35.18
C VAL A 137 2.40 -21.61 34.88
N LYS A 138 2.45 -22.03 33.62
CA LYS A 138 2.15 -23.42 33.24
C LYS A 138 3.17 -24.39 33.83
N SER A 139 4.45 -24.04 33.86
CA SER A 139 5.51 -24.85 34.47
C SER A 139 5.28 -25.00 35.97
N THR A 140 5.09 -23.89 36.69
CA THR A 140 4.86 -23.91 38.15
C THR A 140 3.59 -24.64 38.52
N LEU A 141 2.50 -24.50 37.75
CA LEU A 141 1.28 -25.26 37.93
C LEU A 141 1.51 -26.77 37.69
N GLY A 142 2.34 -27.10 36.69
CA GLY A 142 2.79 -28.47 36.45
C GLY A 142 3.55 -29.06 37.63
N ASP A 143 4.46 -28.29 38.23
CA ASP A 143 5.20 -28.66 39.44
C ASP A 143 4.26 -28.87 40.64
N ILE A 144 3.33 -27.94 40.88
CA ILE A 144 2.32 -28.06 41.94
C ILE A 144 1.50 -29.33 41.75
N ARG A 145 1.06 -29.63 40.51
CA ARG A 145 0.32 -30.87 40.22
C ARG A 145 1.16 -32.11 40.48
N ARG A 146 2.45 -32.11 40.11
CA ARG A 146 3.39 -33.21 40.41
C ARG A 146 3.55 -33.42 41.91
N LEU A 147 3.77 -32.33 42.66
CA LEU A 147 3.90 -32.36 44.12
C LEU A 147 2.63 -32.86 44.80
N ASN A 148 1.46 -32.36 44.40
CA ASN A 148 0.17 -32.81 44.93
C ASN A 148 -0.05 -34.31 44.66
N LYS A 149 0.24 -34.79 43.44
CA LYS A 149 0.16 -36.23 43.12
C LYS A 149 1.15 -37.05 43.94
N GLY A 150 2.32 -36.50 44.25
CA GLY A 150 3.30 -37.11 45.17
C GLY A 150 2.75 -37.21 46.59
N LEU A 151 2.18 -36.12 47.11
CA LEU A 151 1.55 -36.05 48.43
C LEU A 151 0.39 -37.05 48.56
N ASP A 152 -0.47 -37.13 47.54
CA ASP A 152 -1.58 -38.08 47.51
C ASP A 152 -1.09 -39.53 47.52
N ARG A 153 0.02 -39.83 46.81
CA ARG A 153 0.66 -41.15 46.85
C ARG A 153 1.24 -41.46 48.22
N VAL A 154 1.87 -40.50 48.90
CA VAL A 154 2.40 -40.69 50.26
C VAL A 154 1.25 -40.94 51.23
N LYS A 155 0.20 -40.10 51.22
CA LYS A 155 -1.01 -40.29 52.03
C LYS A 155 -1.72 -41.62 51.75
N ALA A 156 -1.74 -42.07 50.49
CA ALA A 156 -2.28 -43.39 50.15
C ALA A 156 -1.42 -44.53 50.69
N LYS A 157 -0.09 -44.42 50.64
CA LYS A 157 0.83 -45.40 51.26
C LYS A 157 0.69 -45.43 52.78
N GLU A 158 0.58 -44.28 53.44
CA GLU A 158 0.34 -44.20 54.89
C GLU A 158 -0.97 -44.87 55.27
N ARG A 159 -2.07 -44.55 54.58
CA ARG A 159 -3.37 -45.22 54.80
C ARG A 159 -3.28 -46.72 54.55
N ASN A 160 -2.61 -47.16 53.48
CA ASN A 160 -2.46 -48.58 53.22
C ASN A 160 -1.64 -49.28 54.32
N ARG A 161 -0.56 -48.65 54.80
CA ARG A 161 0.25 -49.18 55.90
C ARG A 161 -0.55 -49.26 57.20
N GLU A 162 -1.33 -48.24 57.51
CA GLU A 162 -2.23 -48.24 58.66
C GLU A 162 -3.28 -49.36 58.54
N THR A 163 -3.91 -49.52 57.37
CA THR A 163 -4.84 -50.63 57.14
C THR A 163 -4.17 -51.99 57.20
N GLU A 164 -2.90 -52.11 56.80
CA GLU A 164 -2.14 -53.35 56.86
C GLU A 164 -1.77 -53.70 58.31
N ILE A 165 -1.36 -52.72 59.12
CA ILE A 165 -1.13 -52.89 60.55
C ILE A 165 -2.42 -53.33 61.24
N VAL A 166 -3.54 -52.66 60.99
CA VAL A 166 -4.85 -53.03 61.54
C VAL A 166 -5.26 -54.43 61.09
N ARG A 167 -4.98 -54.82 59.84
CA ARG A 167 -5.25 -56.18 59.34
C ARG A 167 -4.36 -57.22 60.02
N GLN A 168 -3.08 -56.93 60.23
CA GLN A 168 -2.15 -57.83 60.93
C GLN A 168 -2.56 -58.01 62.39
N GLN A 169 -2.85 -56.93 63.11
CA GLN A 169 -3.38 -56.97 64.47
C GLN A 169 -4.67 -57.79 64.54
N ASN A 170 -5.62 -57.56 63.63
CA ASN A 170 -6.85 -58.36 63.57
C ASN A 170 -6.60 -59.85 63.25
N LYS A 171 -5.54 -60.19 62.51
CA LYS A 171 -5.16 -61.59 62.26
C LYS A 171 -4.55 -62.23 63.50
N GLU A 172 -3.63 -61.53 64.18
CA GLU A 172 -3.04 -62.00 65.43
C GLU A 172 -4.10 -62.16 66.52
N GLU A 173 -5.03 -61.21 66.65
CA GLU A 173 -6.15 -61.32 67.58
C GLU A 173 -7.06 -62.53 67.24
N LYS A 174 -7.28 -62.82 65.95
CA LYS A 174 -8.01 -64.02 65.51
C LYS A 174 -7.26 -65.32 65.80
N GLU A 175 -5.96 -65.41 65.51
CA GLU A 175 -5.16 -66.61 65.82
C GLU A 175 -5.13 -66.88 67.33
N ARG A 176 -4.97 -65.83 68.15
CA ARG A 176 -5.10 -65.95 69.61
C ARG A 176 -6.49 -66.43 70.02
N ALA A 177 -7.55 -65.91 69.39
CA ALA A 177 -8.91 -66.36 69.65
C ALA A 177 -9.13 -67.84 69.23
N GLU A 178 -8.54 -68.30 68.13
CA GLU A 178 -8.58 -69.71 67.71
C GLU A 178 -7.81 -70.63 68.67
N ASP A 179 -6.64 -70.21 69.17
CA ASP A 179 -5.88 -70.95 70.17
C ASP A 179 -6.60 -71.04 71.52
N ILE A 180 -7.26 -69.95 71.92
CA ILE A 180 -8.15 -69.91 73.09
C ILE A 180 -9.34 -70.87 72.87
N TYR A 181 -9.93 -70.88 71.68
CA TYR A 181 -11.01 -71.81 71.33
C TYR A 181 -10.57 -73.28 71.41
N ARG A 182 -9.37 -73.62 70.92
CA ARG A 182 -8.80 -74.97 71.03
C ARG A 182 -8.61 -75.38 72.50
N LYS A 183 -8.05 -74.49 73.33
CA LYS A 183 -7.89 -74.73 74.77
C LYS A 183 -9.22 -74.88 75.51
N PHE A 184 -10.25 -74.14 75.09
CA PHE A 184 -11.61 -74.29 75.60
C PHE A 184 -12.18 -75.68 75.23
N ARG A 185 -12.00 -76.11 73.98
CA ARG A 185 -12.43 -77.44 73.51
C ARG A 185 -11.73 -78.60 74.25
N GLU A 186 -10.51 -78.37 74.72
CA GLU A 186 -9.73 -79.27 75.57
C GLU A 186 -10.16 -79.26 77.06
N GLY A 187 -11.17 -78.47 77.44
CA GLY A 187 -11.79 -78.49 78.78
C GLY A 187 -11.13 -77.59 79.83
N LYS A 188 -10.26 -76.65 79.42
CA LYS A 188 -9.66 -75.65 80.33
C LYS A 188 -10.63 -74.48 80.56
N LYS A 189 -10.70 -73.95 81.80
CA LYS A 189 -11.56 -72.81 82.15
C LYS A 189 -11.07 -71.52 81.48
N LEU A 190 -11.99 -70.78 80.88
CA LEU A 190 -11.71 -69.51 80.20
C LEU A 190 -11.80 -68.31 81.16
N SER A 191 -10.98 -67.29 80.95
CA SER A 191 -11.12 -65.98 81.62
C SER A 191 -12.17 -65.09 80.95
N THR A 192 -12.69 -64.07 81.65
CA THR A 192 -13.68 -63.11 81.12
C THR A 192 -13.14 -62.30 79.95
N GLU A 193 -11.85 -61.97 79.95
CA GLU A 193 -11.18 -61.27 78.85
C GLU A 193 -11.05 -62.14 77.59
N GLU A 194 -10.80 -63.44 77.77
CA GLU A 194 -10.69 -64.42 76.68
C GLU A 194 -12.05 -64.70 76.02
N LEU A 195 -13.14 -64.65 76.81
CA LEU A 195 -14.51 -64.81 76.32
C LEU A 195 -14.95 -63.60 75.48
N LEU A 196 -14.57 -62.39 75.89
CA LEU A 196 -14.78 -61.15 75.11
C LEU A 196 -14.04 -61.18 73.77
N LEU A 197 -12.84 -61.76 73.72
CA LEU A 197 -12.06 -61.89 72.50
C LEU A 197 -12.72 -62.83 71.47
N LEU A 198 -13.26 -63.98 71.93
CA LEU A 198 -14.03 -64.91 71.10
C LEU A 198 -15.30 -64.26 70.54
N GLN A 199 -16.03 -63.52 71.38
CA GLN A 199 -17.25 -62.81 70.98
C GLN A 199 -16.96 -61.73 69.93
N LYS A 200 -15.85 -60.98 70.09
CA LYS A 200 -15.44 -59.93 69.14
C LYS A 200 -15.11 -60.48 67.75
N HIS A 201 -14.59 -61.71 67.67
CA HIS A 201 -14.22 -62.34 66.39
C HIS A 201 -15.28 -63.31 65.83
N ASN A 202 -16.46 -63.43 66.46
CA ASN A 202 -17.52 -64.37 66.08
C ASN A 202 -17.01 -65.83 65.93
N ILE A 203 -16.11 -66.25 66.81
CA ILE A 203 -15.64 -67.64 66.87
C ILE A 203 -16.52 -68.33 67.91
N VAL A 204 -17.49 -69.11 67.42
CA VAL A 204 -18.44 -69.93 68.20
C VAL A 204 -18.01 -71.39 68.18
#